data_AF-A0A6V7JIS4-F1
#
_entry.id   AF-A0A6V7JIS4-F1
#
_cell.length_a   1.000
_cell.length_b   1.000
_cell.length_c   1.000
_cell.angle_alpha   90.00
_cell.angle_beta   90.00
_cell.angle_gamma   90.00
#
_symmetry.space_group_name_H-M   'P 1'
#
loop_
_entity.id
_entity.type
_entity.pdbx_description
1 polymer ?
#
loop_
_entity_poly.entity_id
_entity_poly.type
_entity_poly.pdbx_seq_one_letter_code
_entity_poly.pdbx_strand_id
1 'polypeptide(L)' 'LGLANLHGYQAEWYNVTTEDGYIIAIHRLLPKFQSFTEKKRPVVFLQHGLMATSDAFVAYGPERGL' A
#
# COMPACT_ATOMS: atom_id res chain seq x y z
N LEU A 1 1.74 -0.22 8.77
CA LEU A 1 0.26 -0.02 8.76
C LEU A 1 -0.22 1.28 9.43
N GLY A 2 0.48 1.81 10.45
CA GLY A 2 -0.01 2.93 11.26
C GLY A 2 -0.45 4.18 10.48
N LEU A 3 0.34 4.63 9.49
CA LEU A 3 0.02 5.81 8.67
C LEU A 3 -1.24 5.63 7.82
N ALA A 4 -1.38 4.48 7.15
CA ALA A 4 -2.57 4.17 6.36
C ALA A 4 -3.85 4.18 7.22
N ASN A 5 -3.78 3.53 8.39
CA ASN A 5 -4.89 3.48 9.34
C ASN A 5 -5.23 4.87 9.91
N LEU A 6 -4.21 5.69 10.20
CA LEU A 6 -4.39 7.09 10.64
C LEU A 6 -5.18 7.91 9.61
N HIS A 7 -5.02 7.62 8.32
CA HIS A 7 -5.76 8.28 7.23
C HIS A 7 -7.07 7.55 6.85
N GLY A 8 -7.53 6.62 7.69
CA GLY A 8 -8.80 5.91 7.54
C GLY A 8 -8.82 4.86 6.44
N TYR A 9 -7.66 4.36 6.01
CA TYR A 9 -7.57 3.22 5.09
C TYR A 9 -7.29 1.94 5.87
N GLN A 10 -7.99 0.86 5.54
CA GLN A 10 -7.57 -0.48 5.96
C GLN A 10 -6.36 -0.89 5.12
N ALA A 11 -5.39 -1.55 5.75
CA ALA A 11 -4.18 -1.98 5.07
C ALA A 11 -3.71 -3.35 5.56
N GLU A 12 -3.12 -4.10 4.63
CA GLU A 12 -2.52 -5.40 4.83
C GLU A 12 -1.02 -5.32 4.53
N TRP A 13 -0.25 -6.30 5.01
CA TRP A 13 1.13 -6.47 4.60
C TRP A 13 1.42 -7.96 4.39
N TYR A 14 2.36 -8.23 3.49
CA TYR A 14 2.78 -9.57 3.11
C TYR A 14 4.30 -9.64 3.02
N ASN A 15 4.86 -10.78 3.41
CA ASN A 15 6.24 -11.10 3.11
C ASN A 15 6.31 -11.84 1.78
N VAL A 16 7.15 -11.34 0.87
CA VAL A 16 7.49 -12.00 -0.39
C VAL A 16 8.97 -12.35 -0.35
N THR A 17 9.29 -13.62 -0.59
CA THR A 17 10.67 -14.08 -0.68
C THR A 17 11.11 -14.03 -2.14
N THR A 18 12.20 -13.33 -2.43
CA THR A 18 12.80 -13.31 -3.78
C THR A 18 13.53 -14.61 -4.08
N GLU A 19 13.86 -14.84 -5.36
CA GLU A 19 14.58 -16.05 -5.79
C GLU A 19 15.95 -16.20 -5.11
N ASP A 20 16.61 -15.09 -4.79
CA ASP A 20 17.89 -15.01 -4.08
C ASP A 20 17.75 -14.91 -2.55
N GLY A 21 16.53 -15.04 -2.01
CA GLY A 21 16.28 -15.26 -0.58
C GLY A 21 16.01 -14.02 0.26
N TYR A 22 15.87 -12.84 -0.34
CA TYR A 22 15.47 -11.64 0.41
C TYR A 22 13.99 -11.71 0.78
N ILE A 23 13.66 -11.36 2.02
CA ILE A 23 12.28 -11.25 2.51
C ILE A 23 11.86 -9.78 2.41
N ILE A 24 11.01 -9.48 1.45
CA ILE A 24 10.50 -8.13 1.19
C ILE A 24 9.11 -7.99 1.78
N ALA A 25 8.91 -6.98 2.63
CA ALA A 25 7.60 -6.60 3.12
C ALA A 25 6.88 -5.71 2.09
N ILE A 26 5.74 -6.18 1.57
CA ILE A 26 4.86 -5.43 0.68
C ILE A 26 3.63 -4.97 1.45
N HIS A 27 3.26 -3.70 1.31
CA HIS A 27 2.07 -3.12 1.92
C HIS A 27 0.96 -2.92 0.88
N ARG A 28 -0.28 -3.22 1.27
CA ARG A 28 -1.46 -3.10 0.40
C ARG A 28 -2.54 -2.28 1.10
N LEU A 29 -3.00 -1.21 0.45
CA LEU A 29 -4.21 -0.51 0.87
C LEU A 29 -5.44 -1.23 0.34
N LEU A 30 -6.43 -1.45 1.21
CA LEU A 30 -7.69 -2.06 0.84
C LEU A 30 -8.69 -0.99 0.32
N PRO A 31 -9.61 -1.38 -0.56
CA PRO A 31 -10.74 -0.55 -0.95
C PRO A 31 -11.51 -0.01 0.26
N LYS A 32 -11.70 1.32 0.35
CA LYS A 32 -12.57 1.94 1.38
C LYS A 32 -14.04 1.49 1.28
N PHE A 33 -14.51 1.17 0.08
CA PHE A 33 -15.86 0.68 -0.16
C PHE A 33 -15.79 -0.64 -0.94
N GLN A 34 -16.44 -1.68 -0.41
CA GLN A 34 -16.80 -2.85 -1.20
C GLN A 34 -17.93 -2.43 -2.13
N SER A 35 -17.58 -2.04 -3.36
CA SER A 35 -18.59 -1.96 -4.41
C SER A 35 -19.03 -3.40 -4.70
N PHE A 36 -20.26 -3.76 -4.32
CA PHE A 36 -20.87 -5.06 -4.60
C PHE A 36 -21.02 -5.35 -6.10
N THR A 37 -20.76 -4.37 -6.96
CA THR A 37 -21.03 -4.42 -8.40
C THR A 37 -19.80 -4.38 -9.29
N GLU A 38 -18.58 -4.20 -8.75
CA GLU A 38 -17.40 -4.02 -9.60
C GLU A 38 -16.58 -5.30 -9.79
N LYS A 39 -16.52 -5.73 -11.07
CA LYS A 39 -15.44 -6.52 -11.67
C LYS A 39 -14.10 -6.16 -11.00
N LYS A 40 -13.30 -7.19 -10.65
CA LYS A 40 -11.96 -7.09 -10.02
C LYS A 40 -11.30 -5.73 -10.26
N ARG A 41 -11.21 -4.90 -9.21
CA ARG A 41 -10.56 -3.59 -9.31
C ARG A 41 -9.13 -3.75 -9.86
N PRO A 42 -8.70 -2.86 -10.77
CA PRO A 42 -7.34 -2.90 -11.28
C PRO A 42 -6.34 -2.73 -10.14
N VAL A 43 -5.28 -3.52 -10.19
CA VAL A 43 -4.18 -3.45 -9.21
C VAL A 43 -3.18 -2.40 -9.68
N VAL A 44 -2.76 -1.53 -8.77
CA VAL A 44 -1.68 -0.56 -8.99
C VAL A 44 -0.54 -0.90 -8.05
N PHE A 45 0.68 -0.99 -8.58
CA PHE A 45 1.89 -1.21 -7.80
C PHE A 45 2.72 0.08 -7.78
N LEU A 46 3.15 0.50 -6.60
CA LEU A 46 3.94 1.71 -6.38
C LEU A 46 5.29 1.32 -5.78
N GLN A 47 6.37 1.67 -6.48
CA GLN A 47 7.73 1.43 -6.03
C GLN A 47 8.37 2.75 -5.61
N HIS A 48 8.90 2.80 -4.40
CA HIS A 48 9.58 3.98 -3.90
C HIS A 48 10.95 4.17 -4.57
N GLY A 49 11.49 5.38 -4.48
CA GLY A 49 12.82 5.72 -4.97
C GLY A 49 13.97 5.28 -4.05
N LEU A 50 15.17 5.73 -4.37
CA LEU A 50 16.38 5.48 -3.59
C LEU A 50 16.26 6.06 -2.18
N MET A 51 16.72 5.31 -1.16
CA MET A 51 16.68 5.70 0.27
C MET A 51 15.27 6.03 0.82
N ALA A 52 14.22 5.45 0.23
CA ALA A 52 12.84 5.60 0.68
C ALA A 52 12.21 4.24 1.08
N THR A 53 11.00 4.29 1.61
CA THR A 53 10.15 3.13 1.93
C THR A 53 8.74 3.35 1.36
N SER A 54 7.86 2.34 1.49
CA SER A 54 6.45 2.47 1.09
C SER A 54 5.69 3.58 1.82
N ASP A 55 6.18 4.05 2.97
CA ASP A 55 5.52 5.12 3.74
C ASP A 55 5.48 6.44 2.97
N ALA A 56 6.39 6.66 2.01
CA ALA A 56 6.44 7.85 1.17
C ALA A 56 5.12 8.10 0.42
N PHE A 57 4.36 7.05 0.08
CA PHE A 57 3.09 7.16 -0.63
C PHE A 57 1.89 7.48 0.26
N VAL A 58 2.04 7.40 1.58
CA VAL A 58 0.93 7.57 2.54
C VAL A 58 1.23 8.56 3.67
N ALA A 59 2.44 9.11 3.73
CA ALA A 59 2.90 9.95 4.84
C ALA A 59 2.06 11.21 5.10
N TYR A 60 1.49 11.81 4.06
CA TYR A 60 0.79 13.09 4.16
C TYR A 60 -0.75 12.98 4.12
N GLY A 61 -1.28 11.77 3.94
CA GLY A 61 -2.71 11.55 3.78
C GLY A 61 -3.30 12.15 2.50
N PRO A 62 -4.62 11.96 2.27
CA PRO A 62 -5.26 12.27 0.99
C PRO A 62 -5.40 13.76 0.68
N GLU A 63 -5.38 14.64 1.69
CA GLU A 63 -5.60 16.08 1.50
C GLU A 63 -4.31 16.88 1.25
N ARG A 64 -3.16 16.30 1.61
CA ARG A 64 -1.85 16.99 1.60
C ARG A 64 -0.79 16.22 0.84
N GLY A 65 -1.16 15.11 0.19
CA GLY A 65 -0.31 14.47 -0.82
C GLY A 65 -0.12 15.38 -2.03
N LEU A 66 1.00 15.20 -2.73
CA LEU A 66 1.30 15.91 -3.99
C LEU A 66 0.20 15.70 -5.04
#